data_AF-A0A7G2JX18-F1
#
_entry.id   AF-A0A7G2JX18-F1
#
_cell.length_a   1.000
_cell.length_b   1.000
_cell.length_c   1.000
_cell.angle_alpha   90.00
_cell.angle_beta   90.00
_cell.angle_gamma   90.00
#
_symmetry.space_group_name_H-M   'P 1'
#
loop_
_entity.id
_entity.type
_entity.pdbx_description
1 polymer ?
#
loop_
_entity_poly.entity_id
_entity_poly.type
_entity_poly.pdbx_seq_one_letter_code
_entity_poly.pdbx_strand_id
1 'polypeptide(L)'
;LFLGEDKLGENNGIKAVMKARHSSLFEVELSDKSTALLDVLQTIGHMPLPLYIDRPDEEADKECYQTVYSKVPGAVAAPTAGLHFDENLLEKLKAKGVNFEFVTLHVGAGTFQPVRVENIEDHVMHAEYVEVSQEVCNAIIATKKAGKRV
;
A
#
# COMPACT_ATOMS: atom_id res chain seq x y z
N LEU A 1 15.36 -19.29 3.80
CA LEU A 1 15.73 -17.94 3.31
C LEU A 1 16.00 -17.09 4.54
N PHE A 2 16.98 -16.19 4.47
CA PHE A 2 17.20 -15.16 5.49
C PHE A 2 16.88 -13.81 4.84
N LEU A 3 15.99 -13.04 5.46
CA LEU A 3 15.49 -11.77 4.94
C LEU A 3 16.16 -10.62 5.72
N GLY A 4 16.53 -9.54 5.03
CA GLY A 4 17.00 -8.30 5.67
C GLY A 4 18.47 -8.28 6.11
N GLU A 5 19.32 -9.19 5.61
CA GLU A 5 20.75 -9.21 5.95
C GLU A 5 21.49 -7.95 5.48
N ASP A 6 20.99 -7.28 4.45
CA ASP A 6 21.45 -5.98 3.98
C ASP A 6 21.21 -4.86 5.01
N LYS A 7 20.18 -4.96 5.86
CA LYS A 7 19.94 -4.03 6.98
C LYS A 7 20.54 -4.49 8.29
N LEU A 8 20.50 -5.80 8.58
CA LEU A 8 20.88 -6.36 9.88
C LEU A 8 22.35 -6.83 9.93
N GLY A 9 23.03 -6.88 8.79
CA GLY A 9 24.35 -7.46 8.65
C GLY A 9 24.29 -8.97 8.36
N GLU A 10 25.41 -9.47 7.84
CA GLU A 10 25.57 -10.86 7.43
C GLU A 10 25.26 -11.83 8.59
N ASN A 11 24.47 -12.87 8.33
CA ASN A 11 24.03 -13.89 9.30
C ASN A 11 23.04 -13.40 10.39
N ASN A 12 22.58 -12.15 10.35
CA ASN A 12 21.58 -11.62 11.29
C ASN A 12 20.15 -11.54 10.70
N GLY A 13 19.95 -12.09 9.50
CA GLY A 13 18.67 -12.01 8.81
C GLY A 13 17.55 -12.79 9.50
N ILE A 14 16.30 -12.41 9.19
CA ILE A 14 15.11 -13.05 9.71
C ILE A 14 14.84 -14.34 8.92
N LYS A 15 14.80 -15.46 9.62
CA LYS A 15 14.60 -16.77 9.00
C LYS A 15 13.16 -16.94 8.50
N ALA A 16 13.02 -17.28 7.23
CA ALA A 16 11.74 -17.56 6.59
C ALA A 16 11.81 -18.78 5.65
N VAL A 17 10.65 -19.39 5.42
CA VAL A 17 10.48 -20.56 4.57
C VAL A 17 9.64 -20.17 3.37
N MET A 18 10.14 -20.42 2.16
CA MET A 18 9.34 -20.31 0.94
C MET A 18 8.36 -21.48 0.90
N LYS A 19 7.06 -21.17 0.88
CA LYS A 19 5.97 -22.16 0.87
C LYS A 19 5.54 -22.51 -0.55
N ALA A 20 5.45 -21.50 -1.41
CA ALA A 20 5.02 -21.66 -2.79
C ALA A 20 5.60 -20.56 -3.68
N ARG A 21 5.48 -20.76 -4.99
CA ARG A 21 5.77 -19.75 -6.01
C ARG A 21 4.52 -19.54 -6.86
N HIS A 22 4.11 -18.29 -6.98
CA HIS A 22 2.95 -17.83 -7.74
C HIS A 22 3.44 -16.93 -8.87
N SER A 23 3.85 -17.53 -9.99
CA SER A 23 4.47 -16.80 -11.12
C SER A 23 5.73 -16.02 -10.69
N SER A 24 5.66 -14.68 -10.69
CA SER A 24 6.71 -13.76 -10.26
C SER A 24 6.75 -13.54 -8.74
N LEU A 25 5.74 -13.98 -8.00
CA LEU A 25 5.62 -13.79 -6.55
C LEU A 25 6.00 -15.05 -5.78
N PHE A 26 6.50 -14.86 -4.56
CA PHE A 26 6.80 -15.93 -3.62
C PHE A 26 5.88 -15.85 -2.42
N GLU A 27 5.35 -16.99 -2.01
CA GLU A 27 4.67 -17.13 -0.73
C GLU A 27 5.69 -17.53 0.33
N VAL A 28 5.85 -16.70 1.35
CA VAL A 28 6.90 -16.86 2.37
C VAL A 28 6.25 -16.84 3.76
N GLU A 29 6.63 -17.80 4.59
CA GLU A 29 6.21 -17.91 5.98
C GLU A 29 7.40 -17.60 6.90
N LEU A 30 7.22 -16.67 7.85
CA LEU A 30 8.21 -16.42 8.89
C LEU A 30 8.39 -17.68 9.76
N SER A 31 9.64 -18.05 10.05
CA SER A 31 9.92 -19.22 10.89
C SER A 31 9.54 -18.96 12.35
N ASP A 32 9.74 -17.72 12.81
CA ASP A 32 9.24 -17.25 14.08
C ASP A 32 7.82 -16.69 13.92
N LYS A 33 6.88 -17.22 14.71
CA LYS A 33 5.46 -16.83 14.70
C LYS A 33 5.09 -15.91 15.87
N SER A 34 6.07 -15.57 16.72
CA SER A 34 5.86 -14.70 17.89
C SER A 34 5.85 -13.21 17.54
N THR A 35 6.49 -12.83 16.42
CA THR A 35 6.54 -11.44 15.94
C THR A 35 5.54 -11.24 14.81
N ALA A 36 4.81 -10.13 14.83
CA ALA A 36 3.88 -9.82 13.76
C ALA A 36 4.62 -9.51 12.44
N LEU A 37 4.03 -9.90 11.31
CA LEU A 37 4.63 -9.70 9.99
C LEU A 37 4.96 -8.23 9.72
N LEU A 38 4.07 -7.31 10.12
CA LEU A 38 4.28 -5.87 9.91
C LEU A 38 5.51 -5.35 10.68
N ASP A 39 5.74 -5.82 11.90
CA ASP A 39 6.91 -5.40 12.70
C ASP A 39 8.21 -5.88 12.04
N VAL A 40 8.19 -7.10 11.50
CA VAL A 40 9.30 -7.63 10.70
C VAL A 40 9.55 -6.75 9.48
N LEU A 41 8.51 -6.46 8.68
CA LEU A 41 8.63 -5.62 7.49
C LEU A 41 9.09 -4.19 7.81
N GLN A 42 8.69 -3.61 8.93
CA GLN A 42 9.17 -2.30 9.38
C GLN A 42 10.67 -2.32 9.74
N THR A 43 11.13 -3.45 10.30
CA THR A 43 12.52 -3.61 10.71
C THR A 43 13.46 -3.83 9.53
N ILE A 44 13.07 -4.71 8.60
CA ILE A 44 13.96 -5.18 7.53
C ILE A 44 13.55 -4.75 6.11
N GLY A 45 12.36 -4.19 5.93
CA GLY A 45 11.84 -3.79 4.63
C GLY A 45 12.42 -2.46 4.14
N HIS A 46 12.44 -2.29 2.83
CA HIS A 46 12.79 -1.05 2.13
C HIS A 46 11.54 -0.39 1.56
N MET A 47 11.54 0.93 1.45
CA MET A 47 10.50 1.64 0.70
C MET A 47 10.66 1.29 -0.79
N PRO A 48 9.62 0.74 -1.44
CA PRO A 48 9.65 0.36 -2.85
C PRO A 48 9.53 1.61 -3.74
N LEU A 49 10.64 2.30 -3.96
CA LEU A 49 10.68 3.46 -4.85
C LEU A 49 10.39 3.03 -6.31
N PRO A 50 9.63 3.83 -7.09
CA PRO A 50 9.42 3.63 -8.50
C PRO A 50 10.73 3.48 -9.26
N LEU A 51 10.71 2.66 -10.32
CA LEU A 51 11.89 2.33 -11.13
C LEU A 51 12.60 3.55 -11.76
N TYR A 52 11.94 4.71 -11.82
CA TYR A 52 12.53 5.95 -12.31
C TYR A 52 13.30 6.75 -11.24
N ILE A 53 13.25 6.33 -9.97
CA ILE A 53 14.03 6.92 -8.87
C ILE A 53 15.24 6.01 -8.62
N ASP A 54 16.39 6.40 -9.16
CA ASP A 54 17.63 5.63 -9.07
C ASP A 54 18.47 6.05 -7.85
N ARG A 55 17.93 5.76 -6.65
CA ARG A 55 18.64 5.91 -5.37
C ARG A 55 18.07 4.94 -4.32
N PRO A 56 18.82 4.64 -3.24
CA PRO A 56 18.27 3.97 -2.07
C PRO A 56 17.13 4.78 -1.42
N ASP A 57 16.25 4.09 -0.69
CA ASP A 57 15.24 4.72 0.15
C ASP A 57 15.85 5.45 1.34
N GLU A 58 15.21 6.55 1.71
CA GLU A 58 15.55 7.38 2.84
C GLU A 58 14.36 7.47 3.81
N GLU A 59 14.59 7.86 5.05
CA GLU A 59 13.53 7.97 6.06
C GLU A 59 12.40 8.92 5.61
N ALA A 60 12.72 9.99 4.88
CA ALA A 60 11.75 10.91 4.33
C ALA A 60 10.76 10.24 3.35
N ASP A 61 11.17 9.19 2.64
CA ASP A 61 10.29 8.46 1.72
C ASP A 61 9.14 7.77 2.48
N LYS A 62 9.35 7.37 3.74
CA LYS A 62 8.28 6.78 4.57
C LYS A 62 7.13 7.76 4.79
N GLU A 63 7.46 9.04 5.00
CA GLU A 63 6.47 10.09 5.21
C GLU A 63 5.82 10.50 3.88
N CYS A 64 6.61 10.71 2.83
CA CYS A 64 6.10 11.13 1.52
C CYS A 64 5.21 10.09 0.84
N TYR A 65 5.28 8.82 1.24
CA TYR A 65 4.43 7.76 0.69
C TYR A 65 3.07 7.61 1.37
N GLN A 66 2.77 8.45 2.36
CA GLN A 66 1.50 8.44 3.06
C GLN A 66 0.75 9.76 2.83
N THR A 67 -0.53 9.66 2.48
CA THR A 67 -1.42 10.83 2.48
C THR A 67 -1.71 11.29 3.91
N VAL A 68 -2.05 12.56 4.09
CA VAL A 68 -2.46 13.15 5.39
C VAL A 68 -3.64 12.44 6.07
N TYR A 69 -4.36 11.58 5.35
CA TYR A 69 -5.48 10.80 5.85
C TYR A 69 -5.25 9.28 5.84
N SER A 70 -4.00 8.82 5.67
CA SER A 70 -3.65 7.40 5.79
C SER A 70 -3.86 6.91 7.22
N LYS A 71 -4.43 5.71 7.38
CA LYS A 71 -4.75 5.11 8.70
C LYS A 71 -4.24 3.69 8.87
N VAL A 72 -4.17 2.93 7.78
CA VAL A 72 -3.85 1.50 7.81
C VAL A 72 -2.52 1.28 7.08
N PRO A 73 -1.47 0.80 7.77
CA PRO A 73 -0.21 0.47 7.11
C PRO A 73 -0.38 -0.72 6.17
N GLY A 74 0.44 -0.79 5.11
CA GLY A 74 0.50 -1.96 4.22
C GLY A 74 0.32 -1.68 2.73
N ALA A 75 0.07 -0.43 2.33
CA ALA A 75 0.15 -0.06 0.91
C ALA A 75 1.61 0.12 0.48
N VAL A 76 1.97 -0.50 -0.65
CA VAL A 76 3.32 -0.46 -1.25
C VAL A 76 3.49 0.78 -2.15
N ALA A 77 2.43 1.57 -2.37
CA ALA A 77 2.47 2.78 -3.19
C ALA A 77 1.61 3.90 -2.58
N ALA A 78 2.05 5.14 -2.80
CA ALA A 78 1.30 6.33 -2.41
C ALA A 78 0.22 6.66 -3.45
N PRO A 79 -1.03 6.92 -3.06
CA PRO A 79 -2.05 7.38 -4.00
C PRO A 79 -1.75 8.82 -4.43
N THR A 80 -1.30 8.98 -5.67
CA THR A 80 -0.80 10.28 -6.20
C THR A 80 -1.86 11.39 -6.19
N ALA A 81 -3.13 11.05 -6.40
CA ALA A 81 -4.23 12.01 -6.31
C ALA A 81 -4.42 12.56 -4.89
N GLY A 82 -4.08 11.77 -3.86
CA GLY A 82 -4.16 12.17 -2.46
C GLY A 82 -3.11 13.23 -2.08
N LEU A 83 -2.03 13.35 -2.85
CA LEU A 83 -0.95 14.31 -2.61
C LEU A 83 -1.37 15.77 -2.85
N HIS A 84 -2.54 15.99 -3.45
CA HIS A 84 -3.11 17.33 -3.61
C HIS A 84 -3.90 17.82 -2.39
N PHE A 85 -4.03 16.99 -1.34
CA PHE A 85 -4.77 17.32 -0.13
C PHE A 85 -3.83 17.53 1.05
N ASP A 86 -3.98 18.68 1.71
CA ASP A 86 -3.41 18.95 3.02
C ASP A 86 -4.53 19.08 4.08
N GLU A 87 -4.15 19.11 5.37
CA GLU A 87 -5.12 19.21 6.46
C GLU A 87 -5.99 20.47 6.37
N ASN A 88 -5.39 21.60 5.97
CA ASN A 88 -6.08 22.88 5.83
C ASN A 88 -7.18 22.83 4.75
N LEU A 89 -6.90 22.22 3.59
CA LEU A 89 -7.88 22.03 2.53
C LEU A 89 -9.00 21.10 2.98
N LEU A 90 -8.67 20.00 3.67
CA LEU A 90 -9.65 19.06 4.20
C LEU A 90 -10.58 19.75 5.22
N GLU A 91 -10.05 20.59 6.10
CA GLU A 91 -10.83 21.39 7.05
C GLU A 91 -11.76 22.38 6.35
N LYS A 92 -11.27 23.09 5.33
CA LYS A 92 -12.08 24.01 4.52
C LYS A 92 -13.23 23.29 3.81
N LEU A 93 -13.00 22.07 3.33
CA LEU A 93 -14.04 21.25 2.70
C LEU A 93 -15.07 20.78 3.73
N LYS A 94 -14.64 20.32 4.91
CA LYS A 94 -15.54 19.97 6.02
C LYS A 94 -16.41 21.17 6.43
N ALA A 95 -15.82 22.35 6.57
CA ALA A 95 -16.55 23.58 6.89
C ALA A 95 -17.59 23.98 5.84
N LYS A 96 -17.42 23.55 4.58
CA LYS A 96 -18.41 23.71 3.50
C LYS A 96 -19.49 22.62 3.48
N GLY A 97 -19.48 21.69 4.43
CA GLY A 97 -20.42 20.58 4.51
C GLY A 97 -20.12 19.41 3.58
N VAL A 98 -18.85 19.25 3.16
CA VAL A 98 -18.39 18.06 2.43
C VAL A 98 -18.18 16.92 3.42
N ASN A 99 -18.81 15.78 3.14
CA ASN A 99 -18.62 14.55 3.91
C ASN A 99 -17.38 13.80 3.40
N PHE A 100 -16.67 13.13 4.30
CA PHE A 100 -15.50 12.33 3.98
C PHE A 100 -15.70 10.90 4.49
N GLU A 101 -15.44 9.94 3.62
CA GLU A 101 -15.37 8.52 3.93
C GLU A 101 -14.09 7.96 3.32
N PHE A 102 -13.53 6.94 3.94
CA PHE A 102 -12.22 6.39 3.57
C PHE A 102 -12.35 4.91 3.23
N VAL A 103 -11.73 4.51 2.12
CA VAL A 103 -11.56 3.11 1.73
C VAL A 103 -10.09 2.74 1.87
N THR A 104 -9.81 1.49 2.21
CA THR A 104 -8.45 0.97 2.27
C THR A 104 -8.16 0.19 1.01
N LEU A 105 -7.05 0.50 0.33
CA LEU A 105 -6.54 -0.27 -0.80
C LEU A 105 -5.13 -0.74 -0.47
N HIS A 106 -4.94 -2.05 -0.39
CA HIS A 106 -3.63 -2.65 -0.30
C HIS A 106 -3.11 -2.93 -1.70
N VAL A 107 -2.30 -1.99 -2.18
CA VAL A 107 -1.56 -2.10 -3.43
C VAL A 107 -0.36 -3.00 -3.23
N GLY A 108 -0.26 -4.06 -4.03
CA GLY A 108 0.86 -5.02 -3.98
C GLY A 108 2.00 -4.67 -4.95
N ALA A 109 3.05 -5.49 -4.93
CA ALA A 109 4.22 -5.33 -5.81
C ALA A 109 3.89 -5.42 -7.32
N GLY A 110 2.72 -5.96 -7.69
CA GLY A 110 2.24 -6.01 -9.07
C GLY A 110 2.12 -4.63 -9.72
N THR A 111 1.85 -3.58 -8.95
CA THR A 111 1.71 -2.21 -9.47
C THR A 111 3.01 -1.62 -10.00
N PHE A 112 4.16 -2.18 -9.61
CA PHE A 112 5.46 -1.79 -10.14
C PHE A 112 5.95 -2.71 -11.27
N GLN A 113 5.20 -3.78 -11.61
CA GLN A 113 5.59 -4.66 -12.71
C GLN A 113 5.37 -3.96 -14.05
N PRO A 114 6.38 -3.90 -14.93
CA PRO A 114 6.18 -3.36 -16.26
C PRO A 114 5.26 -4.28 -17.07
N VAL A 115 4.53 -3.72 -18.02
CA VAL A 115 3.82 -4.48 -19.04
C VAL A 115 4.86 -5.14 -19.95
N ARG A 116 4.87 -6.49 -20.00
CA ARG A 116 5.86 -7.30 -20.75
C ARG A 116 5.24 -8.05 -21.93
N VAL A 117 4.02 -7.70 -22.34
CA VAL A 117 3.29 -8.32 -23.45
C VAL A 117 3.22 -7.36 -24.63
N GLU A 118 3.15 -7.90 -25.85
CA GLU A 118 3.02 -7.10 -27.07
C GLU A 118 1.60 -6.54 -27.23
N ASN A 119 0.56 -7.36 -26.99
CA ASN A 119 -0.82 -6.91 -26.99
C ASN A 119 -1.29 -6.61 -25.57
N ILE A 120 -1.89 -5.43 -25.37
CA ILE A 120 -2.35 -5.00 -24.04
C ILE A 120 -3.44 -5.92 -23.47
N GLU A 121 -4.25 -6.54 -24.34
CA GLU A 121 -5.31 -7.48 -23.96
C GLU A 121 -4.76 -8.76 -23.30
N ASP A 122 -3.49 -9.09 -23.56
CA ASP A 122 -2.80 -10.24 -22.96
C ASP A 122 -2.19 -9.92 -21.59
N HIS A 123 -2.24 -8.65 -21.15
CA HIS A 123 -1.64 -8.23 -19.89
C HIS A 123 -2.52 -8.64 -18.70
N VAL A 124 -1.99 -9.49 -17.83
CA VAL A 124 -2.65 -9.87 -16.59
C VAL A 124 -2.35 -8.84 -15.50
N MET A 125 -3.36 -8.06 -15.13
CA MET A 125 -3.31 -7.18 -13.95
C MET A 125 -3.34 -7.99 -12.67
N HIS A 126 -2.46 -7.68 -11.74
CA HIS A 126 -2.50 -8.27 -10.41
C HIS A 126 -3.73 -7.80 -9.63
N ALA A 127 -4.37 -8.70 -8.90
CA ALA A 127 -5.47 -8.34 -8.02
C ALA A 127 -4.97 -7.50 -6.85
N GLU A 128 -5.76 -6.50 -6.46
CA GLU A 128 -5.55 -5.69 -5.27
C GLU A 128 -6.63 -6.02 -4.23
N TYR A 129 -6.28 -5.87 -2.95
CA TYR A 129 -7.25 -6.01 -1.87
C TYR A 129 -7.82 -4.64 -1.53
N VAL A 130 -9.15 -4.53 -1.55
CA VAL A 130 -9.87 -3.33 -1.13
C VAL A 130 -10.79 -3.66 0.04
N GLU A 131 -10.79 -2.79 1.03
CA GLU A 131 -11.74 -2.82 2.13
C GLU A 131 -12.67 -1.62 2.05
N VAL A 132 -13.96 -1.92 1.99
CA VAL A 132 -15.04 -0.93 2.00
C VAL A 132 -15.96 -1.28 3.17
N SER A 133 -15.92 -0.46 4.22
CA SER A 133 -16.71 -0.72 5.42
C SER A 133 -18.21 -0.50 5.15
N GLN A 134 -19.06 -1.07 6.02
CA GLN A 134 -20.50 -0.88 5.91
C GLN A 134 -20.89 0.59 6.09
N GLU A 135 -20.14 1.34 6.89
CA GLU A 135 -20.32 2.78 7.11
C GLU A 135 -20.12 3.56 5.79
N VAL A 136 -19.06 3.25 5.04
CA VAL A 136 -18.81 3.85 3.72
C VAL A 136 -19.96 3.55 2.76
N CYS A 137 -20.40 2.30 2.70
CA CYS A 137 -21.54 1.88 1.87
C CYS A 137 -22.82 2.65 2.24
N ASN A 138 -23.11 2.78 3.53
CA ASN A 138 -24.28 3.50 4.04
C ASN A 138 -24.21 4.99 3.70
N ALA A 139 -23.04 5.62 3.84
CA ALA A 139 -22.82 7.02 3.50
C ALA A 139 -23.02 7.30 2.00
N ILE A 140 -22.52 6.41 1.13
CA ILE A 140 -22.75 6.48 -0.32
C ILE A 140 -24.25 6.40 -0.64
N ILE A 141 -24.95 5.43 -0.07
CA ILE A 141 -26.39 5.23 -0.29
C ILE A 141 -27.18 6.46 0.18
N ALA A 142 -26.89 6.97 1.39
CA ALA A 142 -27.55 8.15 1.94
C ALA A 142 -27.30 9.41 1.07
N THR A 143 -26.08 9.58 0.58
CA THR A 143 -25.68 10.71 -0.28
C THR A 143 -26.43 10.67 -1.61
N LYS A 144 -26.51 9.50 -2.25
CA LYS A 144 -27.31 9.31 -3.48
C LYS A 144 -28.80 9.53 -3.24
N LYS A 145 -29.37 9.02 -2.14
CA LYS A 145 -30.79 9.23 -1.79
C LYS A 145 -31.12 10.70 -1.58
N ALA A 146 -30.17 11.50 -1.08
CA ALA A 146 -30.32 12.94 -0.91
C ALA A 146 -30.11 13.75 -2.21
N GLY A 147 -29.89 13.09 -3.37
CA GLY A 147 -29.63 13.76 -4.65
C GLY A 147 -28.28 14.47 -4.72
N LYS A 148 -27.33 14.11 -3.84
CA LYS A 148 -25.99 14.69 -3.78
C LYS A 148 -24.98 13.84 -4.58
N ARG A 149 -23.77 14.38 -4.75
CA ARG A 149 -22.66 13.73 -5.47
C ARG A 149 -21.85 12.84 -4.53
N VAL A 150 -21.44 11.68 -5.04
CA VAL A 150 -20.42 10.78 -4.48
C VAL A 150 -19.21 10.87 -5.40
#